data_AF-X1STH9-F1
#
_entry.id   AF-X1STH9-F1
#
_cell.length_a   1.000
_cell.length_b   1.000
_cell.length_c   1.000
_cell.angle_alpha   90.00
_cell.angle_beta   90.00
_cell.angle_gamma   90.00
#
_symmetry.space_group_name_H-M   'P 1'
#
loop_
_entity.id
_entity.type
_entity.pdbx_description
1 polymer ?
#
loop_
_entity_poly.entity_id
_entity_poly.type
_entity_poly.pdbx_seq_one_letter_code
_entity_poly.pdbx_strand_id
1 'polypeptide(L)'
;LLTDKEIDDREFYLTYNIMTEEERKKVSEKEVSLRKYLANYVPKKNGIVESFEEIAGYSVWEDENGGEKKGSVLLGILKADFDNLGLIFSKGFEIPRKEEEKLTDGDRKTMSRYLTLSRMIDLFFSGWMREVMEKNDKKKLISSLGEIQDIEDKERLKRYLNRDEIDFSKIYTVYSGGDDLVLVGPWETMIIFSLFLNMEFRRFTCNNDDVTLSAGLAVVKPKHPIAAGIREADELLEKSKKEGKNRITLFSTTVKWKQFPELMDFFLFLN
;
A
#
# COMPACT_ATOMS: atom_id res chain seq x y z
N LEU A 1 -30.74 22.20 19.07
CA LEU A 1 -31.33 21.14 19.92
C LEU A 1 -30.83 19.82 19.39
N LEU A 2 -29.83 19.30 20.09
CA LEU A 2 -29.21 18.01 19.85
C LEU A 2 -30.24 16.91 20.09
N THR A 3 -30.37 15.98 19.16
CA THR A 3 -30.99 14.68 19.43
C THR A 3 -30.14 13.62 18.74
N ASP A 4 -29.37 12.93 19.57
CA ASP A 4 -28.99 11.52 19.51
C ASP A 4 -29.12 10.82 18.15
N LYS A 5 -27.98 10.62 17.50
CA LYS A 5 -27.77 9.43 16.68
C LYS A 5 -26.84 8.52 17.45
N GLU A 6 -27.38 7.39 17.90
CA GLU A 6 -26.60 6.22 18.31
C GLU A 6 -25.51 5.97 17.27
N ILE A 7 -24.26 6.09 17.72
CA ILE A 7 -23.10 5.64 16.97
C ILE A 7 -23.09 4.13 17.14
N ASP A 8 -23.59 3.41 16.14
CA ASP A 8 -23.45 1.96 16.07
C ASP A 8 -21.97 1.63 15.84
N ASP A 9 -21.32 1.07 16.86
CA ASP A 9 -19.89 0.75 16.95
C ASP A 9 -19.46 -0.43 16.03
N ARG A 10 -20.20 -0.73 14.97
CA ARG A 10 -19.93 -1.85 14.06
C ARG A 10 -20.19 -1.47 12.61
N GLU A 11 -19.21 -0.80 11.99
CA GLU A 11 -18.86 -0.80 10.55
C GLU A 11 -18.31 0.56 10.13
N PHE A 12 -16.99 0.77 10.28
CA PHE A 12 -16.35 1.98 9.79
C PHE A 12 -15.93 1.85 8.32
N TYR A 13 -16.89 1.68 7.39
CA TYR A 13 -16.66 1.97 5.96
C TYR A 13 -17.38 3.27 5.61
N LEU A 14 -16.64 4.34 5.35
CA LEU A 14 -17.21 5.61 4.88
C LEU A 14 -17.73 5.40 3.45
N THR A 15 -19.02 5.11 3.35
CA THR A 15 -19.75 5.03 2.09
C THR A 15 -20.29 6.42 1.77
N TYR A 16 -19.68 7.13 0.83
CA TYR A 16 -20.25 8.37 0.32
C TYR A 16 -21.36 8.05 -0.67
N ASN A 17 -22.55 8.58 -0.42
CA ASN A 17 -23.66 8.55 -1.36
C ASN A 17 -23.54 9.81 -2.25
N ILE A 18 -23.30 9.63 -3.54
CA ILE A 18 -23.02 10.73 -4.50
C ILE A 18 -24.35 11.38 -4.95
N MET A 19 -25.26 11.69 -4.01
CA MET A 19 -26.53 12.35 -4.30
C MET A 19 -26.78 13.47 -3.29
N THR A 20 -27.07 14.67 -3.79
CA THR A 20 -27.48 15.82 -2.99
C THR A 20 -28.90 15.64 -2.42
N GLU A 21 -29.24 16.35 -1.34
CA GLU A 21 -30.57 16.21 -0.70
C GLU A 21 -31.74 16.59 -1.63
N GLU A 22 -31.51 17.44 -2.62
CA GLU A 22 -32.53 17.80 -3.62
C GLU A 22 -32.74 16.69 -4.65
N GLU A 23 -31.71 15.90 -4.97
CA GLU A 23 -31.78 14.75 -5.88
C GLU A 23 -32.55 13.57 -5.23
N ARG A 24 -32.53 13.44 -3.90
CA ARG A 24 -33.27 12.41 -3.15
C ARG A 24 -34.79 12.43 -3.35
N LYS A 25 -35.40 13.59 -3.61
CA LYS A 25 -36.87 13.69 -3.74
C LYS A 25 -37.40 13.27 -5.11
N LYS A 26 -36.54 13.04 -6.10
CA LYS A 26 -36.95 12.74 -7.49
C LYS A 26 -36.70 11.31 -7.95
N VAL A 27 -36.02 10.48 -7.17
CA VAL A 27 -35.54 9.18 -7.65
C VAL A 27 -36.41 8.06 -7.10
N SER A 28 -37.13 7.40 -8.02
CA SER A 28 -37.86 6.15 -7.80
C SER A 28 -36.90 5.03 -7.39
N GLU A 29 -37.43 4.00 -6.72
CA GLU A 29 -36.76 2.91 -5.99
C GLU A 29 -35.80 1.98 -6.78
N LYS A 30 -35.13 2.46 -7.84
CA LYS A 30 -34.15 1.69 -8.62
C LYS A 30 -32.91 2.52 -8.98
N GLU A 31 -32.13 2.96 -8.00
CA GLU A 31 -30.74 3.35 -8.26
C GLU A 31 -29.78 2.67 -7.28
N VAL A 32 -28.83 1.94 -7.87
CA VAL A 32 -27.74 1.23 -7.18
C VAL A 32 -26.85 2.28 -6.50
N SER A 33 -26.80 2.30 -5.16
CA SER A 33 -25.81 3.14 -4.48
C SER A 33 -24.42 2.60 -4.78
N LEU A 34 -23.65 3.36 -5.57
CA LEU A 34 -22.24 3.08 -5.79
C LEU A 34 -21.48 3.44 -4.51
N ARG A 35 -21.41 2.50 -3.56
CA ARG A 35 -20.51 2.57 -2.40
C ARG A 35 -19.07 2.59 -2.92
N LYS A 36 -18.44 3.75 -2.98
CA LYS A 36 -17.03 3.90 -3.33
C LYS A 36 -16.17 3.67 -2.08
N TYR A 37 -15.22 2.76 -2.16
CA TYR A 37 -14.23 2.55 -1.10
C TYR A 37 -13.16 3.64 -1.21
N LEU A 38 -12.78 4.23 -0.09
CA LEU A 38 -11.68 5.18 0.01
C LEU A 38 -10.78 4.70 1.15
N ALA A 39 -9.50 4.43 0.85
CA ALA A 39 -8.50 4.26 1.88
C ALA A 39 -8.13 5.65 2.43
N ASN A 40 -8.79 6.06 3.50
CA ASN A 40 -8.55 7.33 4.20
C ASN A 40 -7.89 7.10 5.57
N TYR A 41 -7.03 6.09 5.67
CA TYR A 41 -6.37 5.80 6.94
C TYR A 41 -5.39 6.93 7.29
N VAL A 42 -5.56 7.50 8.48
CA VAL A 42 -4.68 8.53 9.02
C VAL A 42 -4.34 8.19 10.47
N PRO A 43 -3.06 8.27 10.87
CA PRO A 43 -2.65 8.05 12.24
C PRO A 43 -3.29 9.08 13.17
N LYS A 44 -3.85 8.61 14.28
CA LYS A 44 -4.46 9.46 15.31
C LYS A 44 -3.90 9.14 16.68
N LYS A 45 -3.58 10.18 17.45
CA LYS A 45 -3.21 10.10 18.86
C LYS A 45 -4.24 10.88 19.66
N ASN A 46 -4.92 10.21 20.60
CA ASN A 46 -6.00 10.79 21.40
C ASN A 46 -7.11 11.45 20.54
N GLY A 47 -7.41 10.86 19.37
CA GLY A 47 -8.43 11.37 18.44
C GLY A 47 -7.96 12.51 17.52
N ILE A 48 -6.76 13.05 17.72
CA ILE A 48 -6.16 14.10 16.90
C ILE A 48 -5.25 13.47 15.85
N VAL A 49 -5.33 13.93 14.60
CA VAL A 49 -4.44 13.48 13.52
C VAL A 49 -3.02 13.91 13.84
N GLU A 50 -2.09 12.96 13.80
CA GLU A 50 -0.68 13.22 14.08
C GLU A 50 -0.03 14.05 12.96
N SER A 51 0.84 14.97 13.34
CA SER A 51 1.64 15.77 12.41
C SER A 51 2.75 14.94 11.77
N PHE A 52 3.27 15.41 10.63
CA PHE A 52 4.39 14.75 9.96
C PHE A 52 5.68 14.77 10.80
N GLU A 53 5.88 15.79 11.62
CA GLU A 53 6.96 15.84 12.60
C GLU A 53 6.84 14.74 13.67
N GLU A 54 5.63 14.51 14.19
CA GLU A 54 5.38 13.42 15.15
C GLU A 54 5.55 12.05 14.49
N ILE A 55 5.02 11.87 13.28
CA ILE A 55 5.16 10.64 12.50
C ILE A 55 6.64 10.31 12.26
N ALA A 56 7.45 11.29 11.85
CA ALA A 56 8.88 11.09 11.63
C ALA A 56 9.63 10.73 12.92
N GLY A 57 9.14 11.22 14.07
CA GLY A 57 9.71 10.96 15.39
C GLY A 57 9.69 9.48 15.78
N TYR A 58 8.79 8.68 15.22
CA TYR A 58 8.74 7.23 15.43
C TYR A 58 9.91 6.47 14.79
N SER A 59 10.78 7.12 14.01
CA SER A 59 12.01 6.51 13.47
C SER A 59 13.20 6.62 14.43
N VAL A 60 12.97 7.04 15.69
CA VAL A 60 14.01 7.19 16.71
C VAL A 60 13.73 6.21 17.83
N TRP A 61 14.74 5.40 18.16
CA TRP A 61 14.65 4.36 19.17
C TRP A 61 15.83 4.45 20.14
N GLU A 62 15.66 3.87 21.33
CA GLU A 62 16.68 3.78 22.36
C GLU A 62 17.20 2.33 22.45
N ASP A 63 18.52 2.17 22.61
CA ASP A 63 19.13 0.85 22.77
C ASP A 63 18.72 0.24 24.13
N GLU A 64 18.66 -1.09 24.22
CA GLU A 64 18.21 -1.83 25.42
C GLU A 64 19.04 -1.51 26.69
N ASN A 65 20.23 -0.94 26.51
CA ASN A 65 21.12 -0.48 27.57
C ASN A 65 20.84 0.96 28.05
N GLY A 66 19.74 1.60 27.64
CA GLY A 66 19.41 2.99 28.01
C GLY A 66 20.41 4.03 27.47
N GLY A 67 21.00 3.71 26.31
CA GLY A 67 22.07 4.49 25.68
C GLY A 67 21.61 5.68 24.83
N GLU A 68 22.48 6.13 23.93
CA GLU A 68 22.19 7.21 22.98
C GLU A 68 21.00 6.87 22.07
N LYS A 69 20.16 7.88 21.79
CA LYS A 69 19.07 7.78 20.82
C LYS A 69 19.63 7.48 19.43
N LYS A 70 19.20 6.38 18.83
CA LYS A 70 19.55 5.94 17.48
C LYS A 70 18.40 6.19 16.53
N GLY A 71 18.71 6.23 15.23
CA GLY A 71 17.75 6.52 14.18
C GLY A 71 17.79 7.97 13.68
N SER A 72 17.05 8.24 12.62
CA SER A 72 16.99 9.55 11.96
C SER A 72 15.54 9.99 11.82
N VAL A 73 15.25 11.21 12.25
CA VAL A 73 13.91 11.81 12.13
C VAL A 73 13.66 12.18 10.67
N LEU A 74 13.17 11.22 9.90
CA LEU A 74 12.91 11.32 8.47
C LEU A 74 11.56 10.68 8.13
N LEU A 75 10.96 11.15 7.04
CA LEU A 75 9.74 10.60 6.47
C LEU A 75 10.06 9.81 5.21
N GLY A 76 9.47 8.63 5.11
CA GLY A 76 9.35 7.91 3.85
C GLY A 76 8.07 8.30 3.13
N ILE A 77 8.18 8.66 1.86
CA ILE A 77 7.04 8.90 0.97
C ILE A 77 7.07 7.81 -0.09
N LEU A 78 6.14 6.87 0.00
CA LEU A 78 6.01 5.75 -0.92
C LEU A 78 4.95 6.08 -1.95
N LYS A 79 5.34 6.01 -3.22
CA LYS A 79 4.41 5.96 -4.34
C LYS A 79 4.48 4.60 -5.02
N ALA A 80 3.34 3.97 -5.31
CA ALA A 80 3.29 2.67 -5.96
C ALA A 80 2.16 2.61 -6.99
N ASP A 81 2.40 1.92 -8.10
CA ASP A 81 1.51 1.88 -9.25
C ASP A 81 1.49 0.48 -9.89
N PHE A 82 0.29 0.07 -10.33
CA PHE A 82 0.05 -1.22 -10.96
C PHE A 82 0.63 -1.27 -12.38
N ASP A 83 1.56 -2.20 -12.60
CA ASP A 83 2.21 -2.31 -13.89
C ASP A 83 1.30 -2.91 -14.97
N ASN A 84 1.32 -2.29 -16.15
CA ASN A 84 0.69 -2.80 -17.37
C ASN A 84 -0.84 -2.93 -17.30
N LEU A 85 -1.52 -2.15 -16.46
CA LEU A 85 -2.97 -2.23 -16.31
C LEU A 85 -3.71 -2.16 -17.66
N GLY A 86 -3.39 -1.19 -18.52
CA GLY A 86 -4.00 -1.09 -19.86
C GLY A 86 -3.75 -2.31 -20.76
N LEU A 87 -2.61 -2.98 -20.63
CA LEU A 87 -2.30 -4.20 -21.38
C LEU A 87 -3.09 -5.40 -20.84
N ILE A 88 -3.23 -5.50 -19.51
CA ILE A 88 -4.01 -6.56 -18.86
C ILE A 88 -5.48 -6.44 -19.21
N PHE A 89 -6.04 -5.23 -19.19
CA PHE A 89 -7.41 -5.01 -19.65
C PHE A 89 -7.53 -5.34 -21.15
N SER A 90 -6.64 -4.86 -22.01
CA SER A 90 -6.80 -5.07 -23.46
C SER A 90 -6.59 -6.53 -23.92
N LYS A 91 -5.62 -7.25 -23.34
CA LYS A 91 -5.17 -8.58 -23.82
C LYS A 91 -5.26 -9.70 -22.78
N GLY A 92 -5.35 -9.39 -21.49
CA GLY A 92 -5.32 -10.40 -20.42
C GLY A 92 -6.51 -11.36 -20.41
N PHE A 93 -7.58 -11.02 -21.12
CA PHE A 93 -8.74 -11.88 -21.31
C PHE A 93 -8.76 -12.59 -22.68
N GLU A 94 -7.74 -12.46 -23.53
CA GLU A 94 -7.72 -13.18 -24.81
C GLU A 94 -7.52 -14.69 -24.61
N ILE A 95 -8.18 -15.52 -25.43
CA ILE A 95 -7.93 -16.96 -25.46
C ILE A 95 -6.60 -17.18 -26.22
N PRO A 96 -5.63 -17.91 -25.65
CA PRO A 96 -4.41 -18.22 -26.37
C PRO A 96 -4.73 -19.07 -27.61
N ARG A 97 -4.25 -18.66 -28.78
CA ARG A 97 -4.48 -19.30 -30.10
C ARG A 97 -4.12 -20.80 -30.18
N LYS A 98 -3.46 -21.36 -29.16
CA LYS A 98 -3.12 -22.80 -29.10
C LYS A 98 -4.23 -23.68 -28.51
N GLU A 99 -5.30 -23.10 -27.95
CA GLU A 99 -6.45 -23.84 -27.38
C GLU A 99 -7.69 -23.83 -28.31
N GLU A 100 -7.49 -23.62 -29.60
CA GLU A 100 -8.56 -23.44 -30.61
C GLU A 100 -9.40 -24.70 -30.87
N GLU A 101 -9.01 -25.89 -30.41
CA GLU A 101 -9.74 -27.13 -30.76
C GLU A 101 -10.90 -27.52 -29.81
N LYS A 102 -11.09 -26.88 -28.64
CA LYS A 102 -12.14 -27.32 -27.70
C LYS A 102 -12.98 -26.23 -27.02
N LEU A 103 -12.67 -24.95 -27.20
CA LEU A 103 -13.46 -23.87 -26.58
C LEU A 103 -14.37 -23.24 -27.63
N THR A 104 -15.59 -23.79 -27.76
CA THR A 104 -16.66 -23.14 -28.52
C THR A 104 -17.03 -21.81 -27.87
N ASP A 105 -16.67 -20.74 -28.59
CA ASP A 105 -17.34 -19.45 -28.69
C ASP A 105 -17.72 -18.75 -27.38
N GLY A 106 -16.82 -17.87 -26.96
CA GLY A 106 -17.12 -16.82 -26.00
C GLY A 106 -15.93 -15.91 -25.85
N ASP A 107 -16.05 -14.68 -26.37
CA ASP A 107 -15.10 -13.62 -26.06
C ASP A 107 -15.03 -13.48 -24.52
N ARG A 108 -13.87 -13.81 -23.95
CA ARG A 108 -13.61 -13.67 -22.52
C ARG A 108 -13.53 -12.18 -22.12
N LYS A 109 -13.55 -11.23 -23.07
CA LYS A 109 -13.66 -9.79 -22.83
C LYS A 109 -15.11 -9.37 -22.54
N THR A 110 -15.67 -9.87 -21.45
CA THR A 110 -17.00 -9.43 -21.01
C THR A 110 -16.92 -8.22 -20.09
N MET A 111 -17.89 -7.30 -20.18
CA MET A 111 -17.99 -6.15 -19.28
C MET A 111 -17.98 -6.59 -17.80
N SER A 112 -18.64 -7.71 -17.49
CA SER A 112 -18.65 -8.27 -16.14
C SER A 112 -17.26 -8.62 -15.63
N ARG A 113 -16.40 -9.23 -16.47
CA ARG A 113 -15.02 -9.57 -16.09
C ARG A 113 -14.15 -8.34 -15.88
N TYR A 114 -14.32 -7.32 -16.73
CA TYR A 114 -13.66 -6.02 -16.55
C TYR A 114 -14.04 -5.35 -15.23
N LEU A 115 -15.34 -5.32 -14.91
CA LEU A 115 -15.84 -4.78 -13.66
C LEU A 115 -15.34 -5.58 -12.46
N THR A 116 -15.31 -6.91 -12.54
CA THR A 116 -14.74 -7.75 -11.48
C THR A 116 -13.28 -7.44 -11.25
N LEU A 117 -12.45 -7.38 -12.30
CA LEU A 117 -11.02 -7.06 -12.18
C LEU A 117 -10.82 -5.67 -11.57
N SER A 118 -11.52 -4.66 -12.09
CA SER A 118 -11.44 -3.29 -11.56
C SER A 118 -11.81 -3.22 -10.08
N ARG A 119 -12.89 -3.90 -9.66
CA ARG A 119 -13.29 -3.99 -8.24
C ARG A 119 -12.26 -4.73 -7.40
N MET A 120 -11.65 -5.79 -7.90
CA MET A 120 -10.61 -6.53 -7.17
C MET A 120 -9.38 -5.67 -6.92
N ILE A 121 -8.94 -4.92 -7.94
CA ILE A 121 -7.80 -3.99 -7.81
C ILE A 121 -8.13 -2.89 -6.79
N ASP A 122 -9.30 -2.26 -6.90
CA ASP A 122 -9.74 -1.24 -5.94
C ASP A 122 -9.86 -1.80 -4.51
N LEU A 123 -10.34 -3.04 -4.33
CA LEU A 123 -10.40 -3.69 -3.02
C LEU A 123 -9.01 -3.92 -2.41
N PHE A 124 -7.99 -4.19 -3.21
CA PHE A 124 -6.63 -4.35 -2.73
C PHE A 124 -6.07 -3.01 -2.21
N PHE A 125 -6.11 -1.96 -3.02
CA PHE A 125 -5.57 -0.66 -2.63
C PHE A 125 -6.44 0.04 -1.59
N SER A 126 -7.76 0.09 -1.77
CA SER A 126 -8.65 0.83 -0.87
C SER A 126 -9.06 0.05 0.38
N GLY A 127 -9.21 -1.27 0.28
CA GLY A 127 -9.72 -2.12 1.36
C GLY A 127 -8.61 -2.75 2.21
N TRP A 128 -7.79 -3.58 1.59
CA TRP A 128 -6.78 -4.39 2.29
C TRP A 128 -5.73 -3.52 3.00
N MET A 129 -5.27 -2.44 2.39
CA MET A 129 -4.26 -1.58 3.01
C MET A 129 -4.72 -0.98 4.34
N ARG A 130 -5.98 -0.52 4.39
CA ARG A 130 -6.54 0.06 5.59
C ARG A 130 -6.59 -0.96 6.72
N GLU A 131 -7.01 -2.19 6.41
CA GLU A 131 -7.02 -3.28 7.38
C GLU A 131 -5.62 -3.56 7.94
N VAL A 132 -4.59 -3.55 7.07
CA VAL A 132 -3.20 -3.75 7.48
C VAL A 132 -2.72 -2.64 8.42
N MET A 133 -2.99 -1.38 8.08
CA MET A 133 -2.57 -0.22 8.89
C MET A 133 -3.34 -0.14 10.21
N GLU A 134 -4.66 -0.37 10.20
CA GLU A 134 -5.49 -0.33 11.41
C GLU A 134 -5.16 -1.46 12.39
N LYS A 135 -4.98 -2.68 11.89
CA LYS A 135 -4.68 -3.83 12.77
C LYS A 135 -3.25 -3.83 13.26
N ASN A 136 -2.31 -3.32 12.46
CA ASN A 136 -0.87 -3.40 12.69
C ASN A 136 -0.45 -4.79 13.23
N ASP A 137 -0.92 -5.85 12.56
CA ASP A 137 -0.73 -7.22 13.06
C ASP A 137 0.74 -7.65 12.89
N LYS A 138 1.56 -7.33 13.90
CA LYS A 138 2.99 -7.66 13.94
C LYS A 138 3.23 -9.17 13.81
N LYS A 139 2.33 -10.02 14.31
CA LYS A 139 2.49 -11.48 14.19
C LYS A 139 2.38 -11.91 12.74
N LYS A 140 1.36 -11.40 12.02
CA LYS A 140 1.20 -11.64 10.58
C LYS A 140 2.39 -11.06 9.78
N LEU A 141 2.87 -9.87 10.14
CA LEU A 141 4.03 -9.27 9.50
C LEU A 141 5.27 -10.16 9.64
N ILE A 142 5.60 -10.55 10.87
CA ILE A 142 6.77 -11.39 11.18
C ILE A 142 6.64 -12.77 10.51
N SER A 143 5.45 -13.39 10.52
CA SER A 143 5.26 -14.68 9.86
C SER A 143 5.45 -14.55 8.35
N SER A 144 4.87 -13.52 7.73
CA SER A 144 4.93 -13.33 6.28
C SER A 144 6.35 -13.01 5.82
N LEU A 145 7.05 -12.07 6.48
CA LEU A 145 8.43 -11.75 6.14
C LEU A 145 9.40 -12.90 6.49
N GLY A 146 9.10 -13.71 7.52
CA GLY A 146 9.87 -14.89 7.87
C GLY A 146 9.77 -16.03 6.85
N GLU A 147 8.75 -16.05 5.99
CA GLU A 147 8.60 -17.02 4.89
C GLU A 147 9.54 -16.71 3.71
N ILE A 148 10.09 -15.49 3.63
CA ILE A 148 11.04 -15.15 2.57
C ILE A 148 12.29 -16.02 2.71
N GLN A 149 12.69 -16.67 1.61
CA GLN A 149 13.85 -17.55 1.58
C GLN A 149 15.15 -16.75 1.47
N ASP A 150 15.12 -15.62 0.77
CA ASP A 150 16.26 -14.77 0.46
C ASP A 150 16.67 -13.82 1.61
N ILE A 151 16.11 -14.00 2.81
CA ILE A 151 16.55 -13.33 4.04
C ILE A 151 17.28 -14.35 4.90
N GLU A 152 18.58 -14.14 5.10
CA GLU A 152 19.46 -15.06 5.83
C GLU A 152 19.24 -14.97 7.35
N ASP A 153 19.24 -13.76 7.92
CA ASP A 153 19.17 -13.56 9.38
C ASP A 153 17.74 -13.33 9.88
N LYS A 154 16.96 -14.42 9.85
CA LYS A 154 15.54 -14.40 10.28
C LYS A 154 15.37 -14.01 11.75
N GLU A 155 16.33 -14.33 12.61
CA GLU A 155 16.24 -14.01 14.05
C GLU A 155 16.50 -12.52 14.31
N ARG A 156 17.43 -11.90 13.59
CA ARG A 156 17.61 -10.45 13.64
C ARG A 156 16.43 -9.71 13.04
N LEU A 157 15.89 -10.17 11.91
CA LEU A 157 14.68 -9.60 11.33
C LEU A 157 13.52 -9.64 12.36
N LYS A 158 13.28 -10.80 12.99
CA LYS A 158 12.25 -10.92 14.04
C LYS A 158 12.45 -9.92 15.17
N ARG A 159 13.68 -9.78 15.67
CA ARG A 159 13.97 -8.82 16.75
C ARG A 159 13.72 -7.38 16.30
N TYR A 160 14.16 -7.02 15.10
CA TYR A 160 13.97 -5.68 14.55
C TYR A 160 12.49 -5.35 14.32
N LEU A 161 11.71 -6.27 13.74
CA LEU A 161 10.28 -6.09 13.50
C LEU A 161 9.43 -6.06 14.78
N ASN A 162 9.93 -6.63 15.89
CA ASN A 162 9.23 -6.57 17.18
C ASN A 162 9.37 -5.22 17.88
N ARG A 163 10.28 -4.34 17.43
CA ARG A 163 10.45 -2.98 17.97
C ARG A 163 9.14 -2.20 17.88
N ASP A 164 8.86 -1.35 18.88
CA ASP A 164 7.62 -0.59 18.95
C ASP A 164 7.55 0.53 17.90
N GLU A 165 8.71 0.96 17.41
CA GLU A 165 8.91 1.95 16.37
C GLU A 165 8.46 1.47 14.98
N ILE A 166 8.52 0.16 14.73
CA ILE A 166 7.98 -0.44 13.50
C ILE A 166 6.47 -0.65 13.68
N ASP A 167 5.72 0.40 13.33
CA ASP A 167 4.27 0.45 13.50
C ASP A 167 3.58 0.94 12.23
N PHE A 168 2.84 0.04 11.57
CA PHE A 168 2.08 0.36 10.35
C PHE A 168 0.87 1.28 10.62
N SER A 169 0.43 1.40 11.87
CA SER A 169 -0.60 2.36 12.26
C SER A 169 -0.12 3.82 12.18
N LYS A 170 1.21 4.03 12.04
CA LYS A 170 1.82 5.35 11.84
C LYS A 170 1.96 5.74 10.38
N ILE A 171 1.40 4.96 9.46
CA ILE A 171 1.40 5.28 8.03
C ILE A 171 0.17 6.14 7.72
N TYR A 172 0.41 7.32 7.17
CA TYR A 172 -0.60 8.25 6.67
C TYR A 172 -0.90 7.96 5.19
N THR A 173 -2.16 7.72 4.86
CA THR A 173 -2.60 7.61 3.46
C THR A 173 -2.94 8.98 2.89
N VAL A 174 -2.14 9.46 1.94
CA VAL A 174 -2.42 10.72 1.22
C VAL A 174 -3.41 10.49 0.09
N TYR A 175 -3.19 9.41 -0.67
CA TYR A 175 -4.06 9.00 -1.76
C TYR A 175 -3.99 7.49 -1.95
N SER A 176 -5.13 6.88 -2.24
CA SER A 176 -5.24 5.50 -2.66
C SER A 176 -6.51 5.35 -3.46
N GLY A 177 -6.40 5.04 -4.75
CA GLY A 177 -7.56 4.92 -5.61
C GLY A 177 -7.25 4.25 -6.92
N GLY A 178 -8.04 3.22 -7.25
CA GLY A 178 -7.81 2.43 -8.46
C GLY A 178 -6.49 1.67 -8.34
N ASP A 179 -5.47 2.15 -9.06
CA ASP A 179 -4.18 1.51 -9.27
C ASP A 179 -2.96 2.30 -8.73
N ASP A 180 -3.15 3.53 -8.26
CA ASP A 180 -2.09 4.39 -7.70
C ASP A 180 -2.27 4.60 -6.19
N LEU A 181 -1.14 4.70 -5.49
CA LEU A 181 -1.01 4.75 -4.05
C LEU A 181 0.06 5.76 -3.64
N VAL A 182 -0.27 6.65 -2.70
CA VAL A 182 0.67 7.58 -2.05
C VAL A 182 0.53 7.51 -0.54
N LEU A 183 1.60 7.08 0.12
CA LEU A 183 1.69 6.89 1.57
C LEU A 183 2.85 7.69 2.15
N VAL A 184 2.69 8.15 3.39
CA VAL A 184 3.72 8.88 4.14
C VAL A 184 3.84 8.26 5.53
N GLY A 185 5.06 7.98 5.98
CA GLY A 185 5.28 7.38 7.29
C GLY A 185 6.72 7.50 7.79
N PRO A 186 7.05 6.89 8.93
CA PRO A 186 8.43 6.78 9.41
C PRO A 186 9.27 6.02 8.36
N TRP A 187 10.45 6.54 7.99
CA TRP A 187 11.15 6.04 6.80
C TRP A 187 11.54 4.55 6.88
N GLU A 188 11.98 4.06 8.05
CA GLU A 188 12.30 2.63 8.27
C GLU A 188 11.04 1.77 8.10
N THR A 189 9.94 2.19 8.74
CA THR A 189 8.64 1.54 8.61
C THR A 189 8.17 1.51 7.16
N MET A 190 8.39 2.57 6.39
CA MET A 190 8.02 2.61 4.97
C MET A 190 8.85 1.67 4.09
N ILE A 191 10.14 1.44 4.41
CA ILE A 191 10.96 0.44 3.73
C ILE A 191 10.37 -0.95 3.96
N ILE A 192 10.14 -1.33 5.22
CA ILE A 192 9.54 -2.62 5.59
C ILE A 192 8.15 -2.78 4.97
N PHE A 193 7.33 -1.74 5.04
CA PHE A 193 6.00 -1.73 4.46
C PHE A 193 6.03 -1.92 2.95
N SER A 194 6.98 -1.31 2.23
CA SER A 194 7.08 -1.46 0.77
C SER A 194 7.36 -2.91 0.34
N LEU A 195 8.20 -3.62 1.10
CA LEU A 195 8.45 -5.05 0.88
C LEU A 195 7.19 -5.87 1.17
N PHE A 196 6.56 -5.63 2.32
CA PHE A 196 5.32 -6.32 2.71
C PHE A 196 4.17 -6.08 1.72
N LEU A 197 4.00 -4.85 1.24
CA LEU A 197 3.03 -4.46 0.22
C LEU A 197 3.24 -5.27 -1.07
N ASN A 198 4.48 -5.34 -1.56
CA ASN A 198 4.78 -6.11 -2.77
C ASN A 198 4.45 -7.59 -2.59
N MET A 199 4.84 -8.19 -1.46
CA MET A 199 4.55 -9.59 -1.18
C MET A 199 3.07 -9.90 -1.17
N GLU A 200 2.28 -9.08 -0.47
CA GLU A 200 0.84 -9.30 -0.35
C GLU A 200 0.15 -9.03 -1.69
N PHE A 201 0.66 -8.09 -2.49
CA PHE A 201 0.22 -7.90 -3.87
C PHE A 201 0.53 -9.13 -4.76
N ARG A 202 1.72 -9.71 -4.63
CA ARG A 202 2.08 -10.95 -5.33
C ARG A 202 1.17 -12.11 -4.92
N ARG A 203 0.86 -12.26 -3.63
CA ARG A 203 -0.11 -13.26 -3.14
C ARG A 203 -1.51 -13.00 -3.70
N PHE A 204 -1.96 -11.76 -3.68
CA PHE A 204 -3.28 -11.35 -4.21
C PHE A 204 -3.42 -11.67 -5.70
N THR A 205 -2.35 -11.52 -6.47
CA THR A 205 -2.28 -11.79 -7.91
C THR A 205 -1.86 -13.23 -8.24
N CYS A 206 -1.87 -14.13 -7.25
CA CYS A 206 -1.49 -15.54 -7.39
C CYS A 206 -0.08 -15.75 -7.98
N ASN A 207 0.87 -14.87 -7.64
CA ASN A 207 2.25 -14.86 -8.13
C ASN A 207 2.35 -14.81 -9.66
N ASN A 208 1.39 -14.17 -10.33
CA ASN A 208 1.42 -14.02 -11.78
C ASN A 208 2.53 -13.04 -12.22
N ASP A 209 3.52 -13.51 -12.97
CA ASP A 209 4.67 -12.70 -13.42
C ASP A 209 4.32 -11.54 -14.36
N ASP A 210 3.17 -11.59 -15.02
CA ASP A 210 2.70 -10.50 -15.89
C ASP A 210 1.97 -9.40 -15.11
N VAL A 211 1.60 -9.68 -13.86
CA VAL A 211 0.86 -8.77 -12.98
C VAL A 211 1.78 -8.31 -11.85
N THR A 212 2.34 -7.11 -12.01
CA THR A 212 3.41 -6.61 -11.15
C THR A 212 3.11 -5.21 -10.65
N LEU A 213 3.90 -4.77 -9.67
CA LEU A 213 3.79 -3.46 -9.03
C LEU A 213 5.15 -2.77 -9.19
N SER A 214 5.15 -1.48 -9.49
CA SER A 214 6.36 -0.64 -9.42
C SER A 214 6.21 0.39 -8.31
N ALA A 215 7.31 0.74 -7.66
CA ALA A 215 7.29 1.71 -6.57
C ALA A 215 8.48 2.67 -6.59
N GLY A 216 8.30 3.84 -5.99
CA GLY A 216 9.33 4.81 -5.64
C GLY A 216 9.19 5.20 -4.17
N LEU A 217 10.30 5.18 -3.43
CA LEU A 217 10.34 5.57 -2.02
C LEU A 217 11.32 6.73 -1.84
N ALA A 218 10.78 7.93 -1.65
CA ALA A 218 11.57 9.12 -1.31
C ALA A 218 11.72 9.22 0.20
N VAL A 219 12.88 9.72 0.66
CA VAL A 219 13.16 9.95 2.08
C VAL A 219 13.47 11.43 2.28
N VAL A 220 12.65 12.10 3.07
CA VAL A 220 12.69 13.57 3.24
C VAL A 220 12.71 13.97 4.71
N LYS A 221 13.12 15.21 4.98
CA LYS A 221 13.03 15.79 6.33
C LYS A 221 11.57 16.12 6.67
N PRO A 222 11.18 16.15 7.95
CA PRO A 222 9.78 16.37 8.34
C PRO A 222 9.21 17.72 7.87
N LYS A 223 10.04 18.76 7.88
CA LYS A 223 9.68 20.12 7.44
C LYS A 223 9.75 20.30 5.93
N HIS A 224 10.14 19.26 5.18
CA HIS A 224 10.20 19.33 3.74
C HIS A 224 8.76 19.40 3.19
N PRO A 225 8.46 20.27 2.21
CA PRO A 225 7.12 20.36 1.65
C PRO A 225 6.64 19.02 1.09
N ILE A 226 5.51 18.50 1.61
CA ILE A 226 4.98 17.19 1.21
C ILE A 226 4.72 17.10 -0.29
N ALA A 227 4.20 18.17 -0.91
CA ALA A 227 3.98 18.21 -2.35
C ALA A 227 5.28 18.11 -3.18
N ALA A 228 6.43 18.50 -2.63
CA ALA A 228 7.73 18.28 -3.27
C ALA A 228 8.20 16.84 -3.05
N GLY A 229 8.09 16.31 -1.84
CA GLY A 229 8.44 14.92 -1.57
C GLY A 229 7.60 13.88 -2.34
N ILE A 230 6.30 14.15 -2.59
CA ILE A 230 5.47 13.31 -3.46
C ILE A 230 5.96 13.35 -4.91
N ARG A 231 6.40 14.52 -5.40
CA ARG A 231 7.02 14.63 -6.74
C ARG A 231 8.32 13.85 -6.82
N GLU A 232 9.15 13.90 -5.79
CA GLU A 232 10.37 13.08 -5.71
C GLU A 232 10.03 11.59 -5.75
N ALA A 233 9.02 11.13 -4.98
CA ALA A 233 8.59 9.73 -5.02
C ALA A 233 8.04 9.30 -6.40
N ASP A 234 7.34 10.21 -7.08
CA ASP A 234 6.85 10.01 -8.45
C ASP A 234 7.98 9.88 -9.47
N GLU A 235 9.01 10.73 -9.38
CA GLU A 235 10.20 10.63 -10.22
C GLU A 235 10.94 9.29 -10.03
N LEU A 236 11.02 8.81 -8.78
CA LEU A 236 11.60 7.50 -8.45
C LEU A 236 10.72 6.34 -8.99
N LEU A 237 9.40 6.45 -8.90
CA LEU A 237 8.48 5.47 -9.48
C LEU A 237 8.65 5.40 -11.01
N GLU A 238 8.70 6.56 -11.68
CA GLU A 238 8.90 6.63 -13.13
C GLU A 238 10.25 6.04 -13.54
N LYS A 239 11.30 6.19 -12.70
CA LYS A 239 12.57 5.48 -12.89
C LYS A 239 12.39 3.97 -12.84
N SER A 240 11.68 3.44 -11.83
CA SER A 240 11.36 2.00 -11.73
C SER A 240 10.62 1.48 -12.96
N LYS A 241 9.64 2.25 -13.47
CA LYS A 241 8.87 1.87 -14.67
C LYS A 241 9.74 1.86 -15.92
N LYS A 242 10.60 2.87 -16.10
CA LYS A 242 11.51 2.98 -17.26
C LYS A 242 12.59 1.90 -17.27
N GLU A 243 13.05 1.45 -16.11
CA GLU A 243 14.05 0.38 -15.97
C GLU A 243 13.47 -1.04 -16.08
N GLY A 244 12.23 -1.15 -16.54
CA GLY A 244 11.61 -2.43 -16.90
C GLY A 244 10.55 -2.93 -15.92
N LYS A 245 9.99 -2.05 -15.08
CA LYS A 245 8.87 -2.35 -14.18
C LYS A 245 9.20 -3.44 -13.15
N ASN A 246 8.23 -3.82 -12.31
CA ASN A 246 8.40 -4.84 -11.27
C ASN A 246 9.62 -4.56 -10.36
N ARG A 247 9.78 -3.29 -10.00
CA ARG A 247 10.95 -2.74 -9.30
C ARG A 247 10.56 -1.67 -8.29
N ILE A 248 11.45 -1.45 -7.33
CA ILE A 248 11.41 -0.31 -6.43
C ILE A 248 12.65 0.54 -6.64
N THR A 249 12.48 1.86 -6.56
CA THR A 249 13.60 2.80 -6.50
C THR A 249 13.59 3.50 -5.15
N LEU A 250 14.72 3.39 -4.44
CA LEU A 250 14.97 4.01 -3.13
C LEU A 250 16.41 4.50 -3.12
N PHE A 251 16.69 5.63 -2.46
CA PHE A 251 18.03 6.22 -2.39
C PHE A 251 18.69 6.37 -3.78
N SER A 252 17.88 6.77 -4.78
CA SER A 252 18.27 6.89 -6.19
C SER A 252 18.72 5.60 -6.87
N THR A 253 18.59 4.44 -6.22
CA THR A 253 18.99 3.13 -6.74
C THR A 253 17.76 2.29 -7.03
N THR A 254 17.71 1.72 -8.22
CA THR A 254 16.58 0.90 -8.68
C THR A 254 16.91 -0.58 -8.56
N VAL A 255 16.02 -1.32 -7.91
CA VAL A 255 16.22 -2.73 -7.55
C VAL A 255 14.99 -3.53 -7.95
N LYS A 256 15.19 -4.76 -8.46
CA LYS A 256 14.08 -5.69 -8.70
C LYS A 256 13.51 -6.16 -7.37
N TRP A 257 12.20 -6.35 -7.28
CA TRP A 257 11.58 -6.86 -6.05
C TRP A 257 12.19 -8.18 -5.56
N LYS A 258 12.59 -9.07 -6.48
CA LYS A 258 13.26 -10.34 -6.15
C LYS A 258 14.59 -10.17 -5.40
N GLN A 259 15.29 -9.06 -5.60
CA GLN A 259 16.58 -8.77 -4.96
C GLN A 259 16.43 -7.91 -3.71
N PHE A 260 15.24 -7.33 -3.49
CA PHE A 260 15.01 -6.41 -2.39
C PHE A 260 15.11 -7.06 -1.00
N PRO A 261 14.66 -8.32 -0.80
CA PRO A 261 14.86 -9.02 0.48
C PRO A 261 16.33 -9.18 0.89
N GLU A 262 17.23 -9.50 -0.05
CA GLU A 262 18.67 -9.65 0.25
C GLU A 262 19.26 -8.33 0.79
N LEU A 263 18.76 -7.18 0.31
CA LEU A 263 19.17 -5.87 0.81
C LEU A 263 18.65 -5.60 2.24
N MET A 264 17.64 -6.32 2.70
CA MET A 264 17.17 -6.23 4.09
C MET A 264 18.16 -6.82 5.07
N ASP A 265 18.90 -7.85 4.71
CA ASP A 265 19.98 -8.34 5.58
C ASP A 265 21.05 -7.27 5.79
N PHE A 266 21.39 -6.51 4.75
CA PHE A 266 22.32 -5.38 4.88
C PHE A 266 21.74 -4.21 5.71
N PHE A 267 20.47 -3.88 5.49
CA PHE A 267 19.77 -2.86 6.29
C PHE A 267 19.69 -3.25 7.77
N LEU A 268 19.37 -4.51 8.06
CA LEU A 268 19.38 -5.06 9.41
C LEU A 268 20.79 -5.04 9.98
N PHE A 269 21.82 -5.37 9.18
CA PHE A 269 23.22 -5.35 9.62
C PHE A 269 23.67 -4.01 10.19
N LEU A 270 23.25 -2.91 9.55
CA LEU A 270 23.60 -1.56 9.95
C LEU A 270 22.88 -1.04 11.20
N ASN A 271 21.84 -1.74 11.67
CA ASN A 271 20.96 -1.33 12.78
C ASN A 271 20.98 -2.29 13.98
#